data_AF-A0AAU1LJ76-F1
#
_entry.id   AF-A0AAU1LJ76-F1
#
_cell.length_a   1.000
_cell.length_b   1.000
_cell.length_c   1.000
_cell.angle_alpha   90.00
_cell.angle_beta   90.00
_cell.angle_gamma   90.00
#
_symmetry.space_group_name_H-M   'P 1'
#
loop_
_entity.id
_entity.type
_entity.pdbx_description
1 polymer ?
#
loop_
_entity_poly.entity_id
_entity_poly.type
_entity_poly.pdbx_seq_one_letter_code
_entity_poly.pdbx_strand_id
1 'polypeptide(L)'
;MIRDSAVPLPADLTELLTAFAHRPDGLAAEEPLVALKALADLRYAIAQAGQDAAHELAAGEVPIKEIATALGTSEAAARSYLNSYLRP
;
A
#
# COMPACT_ATOMS: atom_id res chain seq x y z
N MET A 1 3.07 18.17 7.34
CA MET A 1 1.63 18.50 7.20
C MET A 1 1.11 18.00 5.85
N ILE A 2 1.14 16.69 5.63
CA ILE A 2 0.52 16.00 4.46
C ILE A 2 -0.14 14.70 4.94
N ARG A 3 0.40 14.06 5.99
CA ARG A 3 -0.22 12.90 6.66
C ARG A 3 -1.61 13.15 7.24
N ASP A 4 -1.90 14.35 7.78
CA ASP A 4 -3.23 14.67 8.35
C ASP A 4 -4.35 14.78 7.29
N SER A 5 -3.99 14.85 6.01
CA SER A 5 -4.93 14.91 4.89
C SER A 5 -5.05 13.58 4.13
N ALA A 6 -4.34 12.54 4.59
CA ALA A 6 -4.46 11.21 4.03
C ALA A 6 -5.88 10.68 4.24
N VAL A 7 -6.36 9.87 3.29
CA VAL A 7 -7.65 9.19 3.44
C VAL A 7 -7.55 8.28 4.67
N PRO A 8 -8.41 8.48 5.69
CA PRO A 8 -8.40 7.62 6.84
C PRO A 8 -8.83 6.22 6.42
N LEU A 9 -8.08 5.22 6.87
CA LEU A 9 -8.49 3.84 6.69
C LEU A 9 -9.62 3.51 7.67
N PRO A 10 -10.58 2.67 7.27
CA PRO A 10 -11.48 1.98 8.20
C PRO A 10 -10.70 1.36 9.38
N ALA A 11 -11.32 1.37 10.57
CA ALA A 11 -10.65 0.94 11.80
C ALA A 11 -10.22 -0.53 11.74
N ASP A 12 -11.05 -1.38 11.16
CA ASP A 12 -10.79 -2.80 10.92
C ASP A 12 -9.56 -3.01 10.01
N LEU A 13 -9.42 -2.22 8.94
CA LEU A 13 -8.24 -2.27 8.08
C LEU A 13 -6.99 -1.76 8.79
N THR A 14 -7.13 -0.72 9.62
CA THR A 14 -6.02 -0.20 10.44
C THR A 14 -5.53 -1.25 11.44
N GLU A 15 -6.45 -1.95 12.11
CA GLU A 15 -6.15 -3.02 13.04
C GLU A 15 -5.48 -4.20 12.34
N LEU A 16 -5.99 -4.62 11.18
CA LEU A 16 -5.41 -5.69 10.38
C LEU A 16 -3.96 -5.38 9.97
N LEU A 17 -3.72 -4.19 9.42
CA LEU A 17 -2.37 -3.76 9.00
C LEU A 17 -1.42 -3.66 10.19
N THR A 18 -1.91 -3.17 11.33
CA THR A 18 -1.12 -3.09 12.57
C THR A 18 -0.78 -4.49 13.08
N ALA A 19 -1.75 -5.40 13.16
CA ALA A 19 -1.53 -6.78 13.58
C ALA A 19 -0.55 -7.51 12.65
N PHE A 20 -0.66 -7.27 11.34
CA PHE A 20 0.31 -7.79 10.39
C PHE A 20 1.68 -7.15 10.55
N ALA A 21 1.83 -5.86 10.85
CA ALA A 21 3.17 -5.27 11.02
C ALA A 21 3.94 -5.90 12.19
N HIS A 22 3.25 -6.29 13.26
CA HIS A 22 3.88 -6.82 14.49
C HIS A 22 4.20 -8.32 14.44
N ARG A 23 3.50 -9.11 13.61
CA ARG A 23 3.64 -10.57 13.58
C ARG A 23 4.92 -11.09 12.88
N PRO A 24 5.35 -10.53 11.74
CA PRO A 24 6.58 -10.88 11.05
C PRO A 24 7.83 -10.62 11.88
N ASP A 25 7.81 -9.65 12.79
CA ASP A 25 8.97 -9.35 13.65
C ASP A 25 9.30 -10.51 14.60
N GLY A 26 8.28 -11.17 15.16
CA GLY A 26 8.45 -12.40 15.94
C GLY A 26 8.85 -13.59 15.06
N LEU A 27 8.19 -13.74 13.91
CA LEU A 27 8.48 -14.83 12.97
C LEU A 27 9.86 -14.73 12.34
N ALA A 28 10.43 -13.54 12.16
CA ALA A 28 11.76 -13.38 11.59
C ALA A 28 12.85 -13.97 12.50
N ALA A 29 12.64 -13.93 13.82
CA ALA A 29 13.55 -14.50 14.81
C ALA A 29 13.36 -16.00 14.99
N GLU A 30 12.11 -16.48 14.93
CA GLU A 30 11.76 -17.89 15.21
C GLU A 30 11.75 -18.77 13.95
N GLU A 31 11.18 -18.27 12.85
CA GLU A 31 10.93 -19.00 11.60
C GLU A 31 11.15 -18.11 10.35
N PRO A 32 12.39 -17.74 10.01
CA PRO A 32 12.69 -16.72 9.00
C PRO A 32 12.18 -17.04 7.59
N LEU A 33 12.12 -18.33 7.20
CA LEU A 33 11.56 -18.72 5.91
C LEU A 33 10.04 -18.53 5.84
N VAL A 34 9.34 -18.73 6.95
CA VAL A 34 7.89 -18.47 7.04
C VAL A 34 7.62 -16.98 6.96
N ALA A 35 8.41 -16.16 7.66
CA ALA A 35 8.34 -14.70 7.56
C ALA A 35 8.55 -14.23 6.10
N LEU A 36 9.58 -14.72 5.41
CA LEU A 36 9.83 -14.38 4.01
C LEU A 36 8.71 -14.82 3.08
N LYS A 37 8.17 -16.04 3.26
CA LYS A 37 7.05 -16.52 2.46
C LYS A 37 5.80 -15.65 2.67
N ALA A 38 5.45 -15.33 3.91
CA ALA A 38 4.30 -14.48 4.22
C ALA A 38 4.44 -13.09 3.57
N LEU A 39 5.65 -12.51 3.61
CA LEU A 39 5.92 -11.23 2.94
C LEU A 39 5.84 -11.34 1.41
N ALA A 40 6.28 -12.45 0.82
CA ALA A 40 6.17 -12.68 -0.62
C ALA A 40 4.71 -12.82 -1.07
N ASP A 41 3.91 -13.61 -0.34
CA ASP A 41 2.49 -13.79 -0.59
C ASP A 41 1.73 -12.46 -0.44
N LEU A 42 2.09 -11.64 0.57
CA LEU A 42 1.50 -10.32 0.74
C LEU A 42 1.88 -9.35 -0.39
N ARG A 43 3.14 -9.32 -0.82
CA ARG A 43 3.55 -8.50 -1.97
C ARG A 43 2.76 -8.85 -3.22
N TYR A 44 2.54 -10.14 -3.46
CA TYR A 44 1.73 -10.59 -4.58
C TYR A 44 0.28 -10.10 -4.47
N ALA A 45 -0.35 -10.21 -3.29
CA ALA A 45 -1.70 -9.69 -3.07
C ALA A 45 -1.79 -8.17 -3.25
N ILE A 46 -0.81 -7.42 -2.74
CA ILE A 46 -0.71 -5.96 -2.92
C ILE A 46 -0.55 -5.60 -4.40
N ALA A 47 0.27 -6.35 -5.15
CA ALA A 47 0.48 -6.10 -6.57
C ALA A 47 -0.83 -6.23 -7.37
N GLN A 48 -1.61 -7.29 -7.11
CA GLN A 48 -2.90 -7.49 -7.77
C GLN A 48 -3.90 -6.38 -7.41
N ALA A 49 -4.15 -6.15 -6.11
CA ALA A 49 -5.12 -5.14 -5.68
C ALA A 49 -4.69 -3.71 -6.07
N GLY A 50 -3.39 -3.42 -6.02
CA GLY A 50 -2.83 -2.13 -6.39
C GLY A 50 -2.92 -1.84 -7.90
N GLN A 51 -2.78 -2.87 -8.74
CA GLN A 51 -2.96 -2.75 -10.18
C GLN A 51 -4.39 -2.36 -10.55
N ASP A 52 -5.39 -3.04 -9.98
CA ASP A 52 -6.80 -2.72 -10.22
C ASP A 52 -7.12 -1.29 -9.78
N ALA A 53 -6.73 -0.91 -8.55
CA ALA A 53 -6.96 0.44 -8.03
C ALA A 53 -6.26 1.53 -8.87
N ALA A 54 -5.03 1.28 -9.32
CA ALA A 54 -4.29 2.22 -10.15
C ALA A 54 -4.94 2.39 -11.54
N HIS A 55 -5.48 1.31 -12.12
CA HIS A 55 -6.22 1.38 -13.39
C HIS A 55 -7.52 2.15 -13.25
N GLU A 56 -8.28 1.94 -12.18
CA GLU A 56 -9.52 2.70 -11.91
C GLU A 56 -9.23 4.20 -11.71
N LEU A 57 -8.19 4.55 -10.95
CA LEU A 57 -7.77 5.95 -10.79
C LEU A 57 -7.34 6.58 -12.12
N ALA A 58 -6.64 5.83 -12.98
CA ALA A 58 -6.24 6.30 -14.30
C ALA A 58 -7.43 6.47 -15.25
N ALA A 59 -8.37 5.52 -15.25
CA ALA A 59 -9.59 5.57 -16.07
C ALA A 59 -10.54 6.69 -15.62
N GLY A 60 -10.60 6.96 -14.32
CA GLY A 60 -11.34 8.10 -13.76
C GLY A 60 -10.63 9.44 -13.89
N GLU A 61 -9.46 9.49 -14.54
CA GLU A 61 -8.64 10.70 -14.71
C GLU A 61 -8.38 11.46 -13.40
N VAL A 62 -8.25 10.74 -12.29
CA VAL A 62 -8.12 11.36 -10.96
C VAL A 62 -6.83 12.19 -10.91
N PRO A 63 -6.89 13.48 -10.53
CA PRO A 63 -5.71 14.34 -10.51
C PRO A 63 -4.64 13.82 -9.55
N ILE A 64 -3.37 13.82 -9.99
CA ILE A 64 -2.26 13.31 -9.17
C ILE A 64 -2.14 13.99 -7.80
N LYS A 65 -2.55 15.26 -7.71
CA LYS A 65 -2.59 16.03 -6.45
C LYS A 65 -3.57 15.44 -5.45
N GLU A 66 -4.71 14.97 -5.92
CA GLU A 66 -5.72 14.32 -5.07
C GLU A 66 -5.20 12.98 -4.57
N ILE A 67 -4.60 12.18 -5.46
CA ILE A 67 -3.96 10.91 -5.10
C ILE A 67 -2.84 11.14 -4.07
N ALA A 68 -2.00 12.15 -4.27
CA ALA A 68 -0.92 12.48 -3.34
C ALA A 68 -1.45 12.90 -1.97
N THR A 69 -2.53 13.68 -1.94
CA THR A 69 -3.22 14.08 -0.72
C THR A 69 -3.78 12.85 0.00
N ALA A 70 -4.50 11.98 -0.73
CA ALA A 70 -5.08 10.75 -0.21
C ALA A 70 -4.03 9.79 0.37
N LEU A 71 -2.86 9.69 -0.26
CA LEU A 71 -1.74 8.88 0.20
C LEU A 71 -0.88 9.58 1.28
N GLY A 72 -1.16 10.84 1.60
CA GLY A 72 -0.37 11.60 2.56
C GLY A 72 1.08 11.86 2.11
N THR A 73 1.33 11.93 0.79
CA THR A 73 2.68 12.00 0.19
C THR A 73 2.80 13.13 -0.83
N SER A 74 3.97 13.30 -1.46
CA SER A 74 4.17 14.30 -2.53
C SER A 74 3.62 13.81 -3.88
N GLU A 75 3.29 14.72 -4.79
CA GLU A 75 2.84 14.36 -6.15
C GLU A 75 3.85 13.51 -6.91
N ALA A 76 5.15 13.76 -6.72
CA ALA A 76 6.21 12.96 -7.32
C ALA A 76 6.21 11.53 -6.78
N ALA A 77 6.07 11.35 -5.47
CA ALA A 77 6.00 10.04 -4.84
C ALA A 77 4.72 9.29 -5.22
N ALA A 78 3.57 9.97 -5.26
CA ALA A 78 2.31 9.39 -5.71
C ALA A 78 2.39 8.94 -7.18
N ARG A 79 3.03 9.72 -8.04
CA ARG A 79 3.22 9.36 -9.46
C ARG A 79 4.12 8.15 -9.61
N SER A 80 5.22 8.11 -8.86
CA SER A 80 6.12 6.94 -8.83
C SER A 80 5.38 5.69 -8.35
N TYR A 81 4.56 5.82 -7.30
CA TYR A 81 3.74 4.74 -6.76
C TYR A 81 2.73 4.23 -7.79
N LEU A 82 1.95 5.11 -8.43
CA LEU A 82 0.95 4.72 -9.43
C LEU A 82 1.62 4.03 -10.65
N ASN A 83 2.73 4.59 -11.13
CA ASN A 83 3.46 4.03 -12.25
C ASN A 83 4.01 2.63 -11.97
N SER A 84 4.33 2.31 -10.71
CA SER A 84 4.82 0.96 -10.34
C SER A 84 3.76 -0.14 -10.54
N TYR A 85 2.47 0.23 -10.60
CA TYR A 85 1.37 -0.69 -10.88
C TYR A 85 0.88 -0.64 -12.32
N LEU A 86 0.93 0.54 -12.95
CA LEU A 86 0.48 0.72 -14.35
C LEU A 86 1.51 0.26 -15.38
N ARG A 87 2.78 0.17 -14.98
CA ARG A 87 3.92 -0.27 -15.81
C ARG A 87 4.81 -1.23 -15.00
N PRO A 88 4.28 -2.41 -14.65
CA PRO A 88 4.99 -3.38 -13.82
C PRO A 88 6.22 -3.97 -14.53
#